data_AF-A0AA86T7D6-F1
#
_entry.id   AF-A0AA86T7D6-F1
#
_cell.length_a   1.000
_cell.length_b   1.000
_cell.length_c   1.000
_cell.angle_alpha   90.00
_cell.angle_beta   90.00
_cell.angle_gamma   90.00
#
_symmetry.space_group_name_H-M   'P 1'
#
loop_
_entity.id
_entity.type
_entity.pdbx_description
1 polymer ?
#
loop_
_entity_poly.entity_id
_entity_poly.type
_entity_poly.pdbx_seq_one_letter_code
_entity_poly.pdbx_strand_id
1 'polypeptide(L)'
;MNDRIKRALSQMKDLEVSRSDPRHSSLYNFALGAIYSLARAEQLGYPGQLQEPGRVWRRMDEAKEMALRMLGEDRPPEQGEWLAGFYFNDAIFRLDLAFEHILRYVGNLGPNAAIGEVREVPTRRTFPPELLAIWSERGRNAENMLKHRSLEVREDPGISFTDALSIMENLVCALTWVLLIPSPEEIG
;
A
#
# COMPACT_ATOMS: atom_id res chain seq x y z
N MET A 1 -18.16 2.32 2.98
CA MET A 1 -16.96 1.47 2.98
C MET A 1 -17.18 0.31 2.03
N ASN A 2 -16.30 0.16 1.04
CA ASN A 2 -16.29 -0.88 0.02
C ASN A 2 -16.36 -2.28 0.64
N ASP A 3 -17.10 -3.19 0.02
CA ASP A 3 -17.17 -4.57 0.51
C ASP A 3 -15.84 -5.32 0.34
N ARG A 4 -15.01 -4.95 -0.64
CA ARG A 4 -13.65 -5.49 -0.79
C ARG A 4 -12.76 -5.13 0.40
N ILE A 5 -12.82 -3.88 0.85
CA ILE A 5 -12.09 -3.38 2.03
C ILE A 5 -12.60 -4.09 3.30
N LYS A 6 -13.93 -4.22 3.48
CA LYS A 6 -14.50 -4.96 4.61
C LYS A 6 -14.02 -6.40 4.67
N ARG A 7 -14.01 -7.09 3.53
CA ARG A 7 -13.51 -8.48 3.44
C ARG A 7 -12.04 -8.58 3.78
N ALA A 8 -11.20 -7.69 3.23
CA ALA A 8 -9.78 -7.65 3.54
C ALA A 8 -9.54 -7.42 5.05
N LEU A 9 -10.24 -6.47 5.67
CA LEU A 9 -10.16 -6.25 7.12
C LEU A 9 -10.63 -7.45 7.94
N SER A 10 -11.69 -8.13 7.50
CA SER A 10 -12.17 -9.35 8.15
C SER A 10 -11.11 -10.44 8.10
N GLN A 11 -10.50 -10.67 6.93
CA GLN A 11 -9.42 -11.64 6.78
C GLN A 11 -8.23 -11.28 7.66
N MET A 12 -7.80 -10.03 7.65
CA MET A 12 -6.70 -9.54 8.50
C MET A 12 -6.97 -9.80 9.99
N LYS A 13 -8.18 -9.53 10.46
CA LYS A 13 -8.57 -9.77 11.86
C LYS A 13 -8.39 -11.23 12.28
N ASP A 14 -8.64 -12.16 11.36
CA ASP A 14 -8.60 -13.59 11.64
C ASP A 14 -7.19 -14.21 11.40
N LEU A 15 -6.19 -13.41 10.99
CA LEU A 15 -4.82 -13.87 10.84
C LEU A 15 -4.14 -14.06 12.21
N GLU A 16 -3.60 -15.26 12.43
CA GLU A 16 -2.74 -15.54 13.57
C GLU A 16 -1.33 -14.99 13.29
N VAL A 17 -1.04 -13.81 13.84
CA VAL A 17 0.29 -13.21 13.76
C VAL A 17 1.13 -13.73 14.92
N SER A 18 2.23 -14.42 14.62
CA SER A 18 3.13 -14.90 15.68
C SER A 18 3.71 -13.72 16.46
N ARG A 19 3.63 -13.82 17.79
CA ARG A 19 4.29 -12.87 18.70
C ARG A 19 5.77 -13.18 18.90
N SER A 20 6.24 -14.36 18.48
CA SER A 20 7.65 -14.76 18.60
C SER A 20 8.52 -14.23 17.47
N ASP A 21 7.92 -13.85 16.33
CA ASP A 21 8.63 -13.25 15.21
C ASP A 21 8.18 -11.79 14.99
N PRO A 22 8.99 -10.78 15.37
CA PRO A 22 8.65 -9.37 15.18
C PRO A 22 8.52 -8.98 13.70
N ARG A 23 9.07 -9.77 12.76
CA ARG A 23 8.92 -9.55 11.32
C ARG A 23 7.46 -9.74 10.91
N HIS A 24 6.75 -10.73 11.46
CA HIS A 24 5.32 -10.97 11.18
C HIS A 24 4.45 -9.77 11.57
N SER A 25 4.73 -9.18 12.73
CA SER A 25 4.05 -7.96 13.20
C SER A 25 4.27 -6.79 12.24
N SER A 26 5.48 -6.65 11.70
CA SER A 26 5.81 -5.60 10.73
C SER A 26 5.05 -5.78 9.41
N LEU A 27 5.01 -7.01 8.87
CA LEU A 27 4.26 -7.35 7.66
C LEU A 27 2.77 -7.04 7.83
N TYR A 28 2.19 -7.46 8.96
CA TYR A 28 0.81 -7.19 9.30
C TYR A 28 0.50 -5.69 9.36
N ASN A 29 1.36 -4.91 10.04
CA ASN A 29 1.16 -3.46 10.19
C ASN A 29 1.24 -2.70 8.87
N PHE A 30 2.16 -3.09 7.96
CA PHE A 30 2.21 -2.46 6.63
C PHE A 30 0.95 -2.76 5.82
N ALA A 31 0.49 -4.02 5.82
CA ALA A 31 -0.73 -4.41 5.13
C ALA A 31 -1.97 -3.72 5.71
N LEU A 32 -2.11 -3.67 7.04
CA LEU A 32 -3.21 -2.97 7.70
C LEU A 32 -3.19 -1.47 7.41
N GLY A 33 -2.00 -0.85 7.42
CA GLY A 33 -1.83 0.56 7.06
C GLY A 33 -2.29 0.84 5.62
N ALA A 34 -1.94 -0.02 4.66
CA ALA A 34 -2.41 0.12 3.28
C ALA A 34 -3.95 0.04 3.17
N ILE A 35 -4.57 -0.93 3.85
CA ILE A 35 -6.02 -1.12 3.85
C ILE A 35 -6.72 0.08 4.51
N TYR A 36 -6.20 0.56 5.64
CA TYR A 36 -6.71 1.74 6.33
C TYR A 36 -6.66 2.98 5.42
N SER A 37 -5.53 3.22 4.77
CA SER A 37 -5.36 4.36 3.87
C SER A 37 -6.30 4.29 2.66
N LEU A 38 -6.53 3.10 2.06
CA LEU A 38 -7.57 2.92 1.04
C LEU A 38 -8.98 3.22 1.57
N ALA A 39 -9.30 2.75 2.78
CA ALA A 39 -10.60 2.99 3.39
C ALA A 39 -10.83 4.49 3.64
N ARG A 40 -9.81 5.22 4.11
CA ARG A 40 -9.88 6.67 4.30
C ARG A 40 -10.01 7.42 2.98
N ALA A 41 -9.24 7.06 1.96
CA ALA A 41 -9.37 7.65 0.63
C ALA A 41 -10.79 7.48 0.06
N GLU A 42 -11.40 6.29 0.24
CA GLU A 42 -12.79 6.06 -0.17
C GLU A 42 -13.78 6.92 0.60
N GLN A 43 -13.67 6.97 1.93
CA GLN A 43 -14.57 7.76 2.79
C GLN A 43 -14.54 9.24 2.44
N LEU A 44 -13.39 9.74 1.98
CA LEU A 44 -13.18 11.12 1.53
C LEU A 44 -13.58 11.34 0.06
N GLY A 45 -14.09 10.32 -0.62
CA GLY A 45 -14.62 10.43 -1.98
C GLY A 45 -13.59 10.34 -3.11
N TYR A 46 -12.36 9.89 -2.85
CA TYR A 46 -11.31 9.80 -3.89
C TYR A 46 -11.76 9.13 -5.20
N PRO A 47 -12.51 7.99 -5.21
CA PRO A 47 -12.91 7.34 -6.45
C PRO A 47 -13.73 8.22 -7.40
N GLY A 48 -14.55 9.14 -6.85
CA GLY A 48 -15.34 10.09 -7.64
C GLY A 48 -14.54 11.27 -8.18
N GLN A 49 -13.40 11.59 -7.56
CA GLN A 49 -12.58 12.78 -7.88
C GLN A 49 -11.62 12.56 -9.04
N LEU A 50 -11.36 11.31 -9.44
CA LEU A 50 -10.30 10.96 -10.40
C LEU A 50 -10.48 11.60 -11.79
N GLN A 51 -11.72 11.93 -12.18
CA GLN A 51 -12.04 12.42 -13.52
C GLN A 51 -12.33 13.93 -13.61
N GLU A 52 -12.19 14.67 -12.52
CA GLU A 52 -12.59 16.08 -12.54
C GLU A 52 -11.50 17.01 -13.09
N PRO A 53 -11.82 17.88 -14.07
CA PRO A 53 -10.91 18.94 -14.52
C PRO A 53 -10.48 19.85 -13.36
N GLY A 54 -9.22 20.34 -13.41
CA GLY A 54 -8.71 21.30 -12.42
C GLY A 54 -8.43 20.73 -11.01
N ARG A 55 -8.60 19.42 -10.79
CA ARG A 55 -8.33 18.74 -9.51
C ARG A 55 -6.98 19.10 -8.88
N VAL A 56 -5.92 19.14 -9.70
CA VAL A 56 -4.56 19.45 -9.22
C VAL A 56 -4.49 20.83 -8.58
N TRP A 57 -5.12 21.83 -9.19
CA TRP A 57 -5.13 23.19 -8.67
C TRP A 57 -5.99 23.30 -7.40
N ARG A 58 -7.18 22.67 -7.39
CA ARG A 58 -8.03 22.61 -6.19
C ARG A 58 -7.31 21.97 -4.99
N ARG A 59 -6.67 20.83 -5.20
CA ARG A 59 -5.89 20.16 -4.14
C ARG A 59 -4.72 20.99 -3.66
N MET A 60 -4.05 21.73 -4.55
CA MET A 60 -2.99 22.64 -4.16
C MET A 60 -3.54 23.78 -3.28
N ASP A 61 -4.68 24.36 -3.64
CA ASP A 61 -5.30 25.43 -2.86
C ASP A 61 -5.79 24.90 -1.50
N GLU A 62 -6.43 23.73 -1.47
CA GLU A 62 -6.79 23.03 -0.23
C GLU A 62 -5.56 22.72 0.64
N ALA A 63 -4.44 22.30 0.05
CA ALA A 63 -3.21 22.04 0.80
C ALA A 63 -2.67 23.31 1.48
N LYS A 64 -2.74 24.47 0.80
CA LYS A 64 -2.35 25.75 1.39
C LYS A 64 -3.28 26.16 2.53
N GLU A 65 -4.58 26.01 2.33
CA GLU A 65 -5.56 26.27 3.40
C GLU A 65 -5.33 25.35 4.60
N MET A 66 -5.04 24.07 4.36
CA MET A 66 -4.74 23.10 5.40
C MET A 66 -3.48 23.48 6.18
N ALA A 67 -2.40 23.88 5.49
CA ALA A 67 -1.18 24.34 6.13
C ALA A 67 -1.43 25.55 7.04
N LEU A 68 -2.26 26.51 6.60
CA LEU A 68 -2.63 27.68 7.41
C LEU A 68 -3.46 27.27 8.64
N ARG A 69 -4.40 26.33 8.49
CA ARG A 69 -5.19 25.81 9.63
C ARG A 69 -4.32 25.07 10.63
N MET A 70 -3.40 24.22 10.17
CA MET A 70 -2.48 23.49 11.06
C MET A 70 -1.53 24.41 11.83
N LEU A 71 -1.27 25.63 11.35
CA LEU A 71 -0.51 26.64 12.10
C LEU A 71 -1.34 27.31 13.21
N GLY A 72 -2.67 27.38 13.05
CA GLY A 72 -3.58 28.09 13.96
C GLY A 72 -4.43 27.20 14.87
N GLU A 73 -4.52 25.90 14.58
CA GLU A 73 -5.35 24.92 15.29
C GLU A 73 -4.49 23.77 15.84
N ASP A 74 -4.85 23.24 17.01
CA ASP A 74 -4.17 22.10 17.64
C ASP A 74 -4.48 20.74 16.97
N ARG A 75 -5.30 20.73 15.91
CA ARG A 75 -5.69 19.49 15.22
C ARG A 75 -5.66 19.64 13.70
N PRO A 76 -5.18 18.61 12.97
CA PRO A 76 -5.25 18.60 11.52
C PRO A 76 -6.70 18.42 11.04
N PRO A 77 -7.05 18.91 9.84
CA PRO A 77 -8.35 18.67 9.24
C PRO A 77 -8.60 17.18 8.95
N GLU A 78 -9.85 16.73 9.09
CA GLU A 78 -10.24 15.33 8.87
C GLU A 78 -10.92 15.07 7.52
N GLN A 79 -11.05 16.11 6.68
CA GLN A 79 -11.81 16.12 5.42
C GLN A 79 -11.05 16.90 4.32
N GLY A 80 -11.40 16.67 3.05
CA GLY A 80 -10.88 17.42 1.89
C GLY A 80 -10.41 16.52 0.74
N GLU A 81 -10.40 17.04 -0.49
CA GLU A 81 -9.92 16.33 -1.67
C GLU A 81 -8.41 16.08 -1.62
N TRP A 82 -7.65 17.04 -1.09
CA TRP A 82 -6.22 16.87 -0.86
C TRP A 82 -5.94 15.71 0.09
N LEU A 83 -6.69 15.63 1.20
CA LEU A 83 -6.53 14.56 2.18
C LEU A 83 -6.94 13.19 1.60
N ALA A 84 -7.96 13.16 0.74
CA ALA A 84 -8.32 11.96 -0.02
C ALA A 84 -7.15 11.48 -0.90
N GLY A 85 -6.47 12.40 -1.59
CA GLY A 85 -5.28 12.13 -2.39
C GLY A 85 -4.09 11.66 -1.57
N PHE A 86 -3.83 12.31 -0.44
CA PHE A 86 -2.81 11.91 0.52
C PHE A 86 -2.97 10.45 0.95
N TYR A 87 -4.16 10.05 1.39
CA TYR A 87 -4.41 8.67 1.82
C TYR A 87 -4.32 7.67 0.67
N PHE A 88 -4.77 8.03 -0.53
CA PHE A 88 -4.64 7.12 -1.67
C PHE A 88 -3.17 6.89 -2.03
N ASN A 89 -2.36 7.95 -2.08
CA ASN A 89 -0.94 7.83 -2.39
C ASN A 89 -0.18 7.06 -1.29
N ASP A 90 -0.48 7.34 -0.01
CA ASP A 90 0.07 6.58 1.12
C ASP A 90 -0.31 5.09 1.03
N ALA A 91 -1.54 4.76 0.60
CA ALA A 91 -1.92 3.38 0.36
C ALA A 91 -1.06 2.73 -0.73
N ILE A 92 -0.83 3.39 -1.87
CA ILE A 92 0.01 2.83 -2.96
C ILE A 92 1.43 2.55 -2.45
N PHE A 93 2.03 3.50 -1.72
CA PHE A 93 3.36 3.29 -1.13
C PHE A 93 3.39 2.13 -0.14
N ARG A 94 2.38 2.01 0.73
CA ARG A 94 2.32 0.93 1.72
C ARG A 94 2.03 -0.43 1.09
N LEU A 95 1.23 -0.49 0.02
CA LEU A 95 1.02 -1.72 -0.75
C LEU A 95 2.35 -2.21 -1.31
N ASP A 96 3.12 -1.34 -1.97
CA ASP A 96 4.42 -1.70 -2.55
C ASP A 96 5.42 -2.15 -1.48
N LEU A 97 5.53 -1.36 -0.41
CA LEU A 97 6.43 -1.67 0.71
C LEU A 97 6.05 -2.98 1.40
N ALA A 98 4.76 -3.27 1.58
CA ALA A 98 4.32 -4.53 2.19
C ALA A 98 4.74 -5.74 1.34
N PHE A 99 4.57 -5.69 0.02
CA PHE A 99 5.06 -6.75 -0.88
C PHE A 99 6.59 -6.88 -0.83
N GLU A 100 7.32 -5.76 -0.82
CA GLU A 100 8.78 -5.80 -0.69
C GLU A 100 9.21 -6.50 0.61
N HIS A 101 8.58 -6.17 1.73
CA HIS A 101 8.87 -6.79 3.02
C HIS A 101 8.49 -8.28 3.04
N ILE A 102 7.38 -8.69 2.42
CA ILE A 102 7.02 -10.11 2.26
C ILE A 102 8.13 -10.84 1.51
N LEU A 103 8.59 -10.30 0.38
CA LEU A 103 9.65 -10.92 -0.42
C LEU A 103 10.99 -10.96 0.33
N ARG A 104 11.35 -9.91 1.06
CA ARG A 104 12.54 -9.93 1.92
C ARG A 104 12.44 -11.00 2.99
N TYR A 105 11.28 -11.14 3.65
CA TYR A 105 11.05 -12.19 4.63
C TYR A 105 11.20 -13.58 4.00
N VAL A 106 10.51 -13.87 2.90
CA VAL A 106 10.57 -15.16 2.20
C VAL A 106 11.98 -15.48 1.70
N GLY A 107 12.70 -14.47 1.23
CA GLY A 107 14.08 -14.60 0.76
C GLY A 107 15.13 -14.66 1.88
N ASN A 108 14.72 -14.50 3.14
CA ASN A 108 15.61 -14.27 4.29
C ASN A 108 16.65 -13.17 4.01
N LEU A 109 16.20 -12.07 3.40
CA LEU A 109 17.05 -10.96 2.98
C LEU A 109 17.13 -9.90 4.07
N GLY A 110 18.34 -9.37 4.28
CA GLY A 110 18.56 -8.25 5.19
C GLY A 110 17.91 -6.94 4.70
N PRO A 111 17.86 -5.91 5.58
CA PRO A 111 17.26 -4.61 5.25
C PRO A 111 18.00 -3.88 4.12
N ASN A 112 19.28 -4.17 3.93
CA ASN A 112 20.13 -3.55 2.92
C ASN A 112 20.23 -4.35 1.62
N ALA A 113 19.51 -5.48 1.49
CA ALA A 113 19.57 -6.28 0.27
C ALA A 113 19.11 -5.45 -0.93
N ALA A 114 19.84 -5.58 -2.04
CA ALA A 114 19.57 -4.80 -3.24
C ALA A 114 18.20 -5.17 -3.80
N ILE A 115 17.54 -4.20 -4.43
CA ILE A 115 16.20 -4.43 -4.99
C ILE A 115 16.19 -5.54 -6.06
N GLY A 116 17.32 -5.77 -6.73
CA GLY A 116 17.51 -6.89 -7.65
C GLY A 116 17.40 -8.25 -6.95
N GLU A 117 17.97 -8.39 -5.75
CA GLU A 117 17.91 -9.63 -4.97
C GLU A 117 16.48 -9.93 -4.53
N VAL A 118 15.74 -8.91 -4.08
CA VAL A 118 14.33 -9.05 -3.70
C VAL A 118 13.48 -9.53 -4.88
N ARG A 119 13.80 -9.08 -6.11
CA ARG A 119 13.09 -9.49 -7.34
C ARG A 119 13.35 -10.92 -7.75
N GLU A 120 14.45 -11.53 -7.30
CA GLU A 120 14.80 -12.93 -7.59
C GLU A 120 14.23 -13.90 -6.55
N VAL A 121 13.65 -13.43 -5.44
CA VAL A 121 13.02 -14.30 -4.43
C VAL A 121 11.93 -15.19 -5.03
N PRO A 122 10.98 -14.67 -5.85
CA PRO A 122 9.87 -15.48 -6.33
C PRO A 122 10.33 -16.65 -7.21
N THR A 123 11.40 -16.45 -7.98
CA THR A 123 11.97 -17.49 -8.85
C THR A 123 12.76 -18.54 -8.06
N ARG A 124 13.30 -18.17 -6.90
CA ARG A 124 14.16 -19.04 -6.07
C ARG A 124 13.42 -19.82 -4.99
N ARG A 125 12.29 -19.31 -4.46
CA ARG A 125 11.72 -19.75 -3.18
C ARG A 125 10.26 -20.24 -3.25
N THR A 126 9.81 -20.80 -4.37
CA THR A 126 8.42 -21.33 -4.54
C THR A 126 7.32 -20.33 -4.12
N PHE A 127 7.58 -19.02 -4.24
CA PHE A 127 6.56 -18.02 -3.96
C PHE A 127 5.51 -18.09 -5.09
N PRO A 128 4.20 -18.14 -4.78
CA PRO A 128 3.19 -18.23 -5.81
C PRO A 128 3.21 -16.99 -6.72
N PRO A 129 3.61 -17.11 -8.00
CA PRO A 129 3.82 -15.94 -8.87
C PRO A 129 2.54 -15.13 -9.11
N GLU A 130 1.38 -15.77 -9.04
CA GLU A 130 0.06 -15.14 -9.17
C GLU A 130 -0.21 -14.07 -8.09
N LEU A 131 0.37 -14.23 -6.90
CA LEU A 131 0.21 -13.29 -5.80
C LEU A 131 0.99 -11.99 -6.05
N LEU A 132 2.02 -12.02 -6.90
CA LEU A 132 2.82 -10.85 -7.28
C LEU A 132 2.43 -10.26 -8.62
N ALA A 133 1.69 -10.98 -9.46
CA ALA A 133 1.47 -10.58 -10.85
C ALA A 133 0.86 -9.17 -10.96
N ILE A 134 -0.24 -8.91 -10.25
CA ILE A 134 -0.93 -7.61 -10.28
C ILE A 134 -0.08 -6.51 -9.65
N TRP A 135 0.62 -6.79 -8.55
CA TRP A 135 1.52 -5.83 -7.93
C TRP A 135 2.69 -5.46 -8.84
N SER A 136 3.33 -6.45 -9.47
CA SER A 136 4.48 -6.27 -10.35
C SER A 136 4.13 -5.47 -11.61
N GLU A 137 2.95 -5.71 -12.18
CA GLU A 137 2.46 -5.02 -13.37
C GLU A 137 1.98 -3.59 -13.06
N ARG A 138 1.26 -3.40 -11.96
CA ARG A 138 0.49 -2.15 -11.72
C ARG A 138 0.93 -1.40 -10.48
N GLY A 139 1.01 -2.08 -9.34
CA GLY A 139 1.32 -1.44 -8.05
C GLY A 139 2.70 -0.78 -8.02
N ARG A 140 3.71 -1.52 -8.50
CA ARG A 140 5.08 -1.02 -8.54
C ARG A 140 5.29 0.10 -9.56
N ASN A 141 4.62 0.02 -10.71
CA ASN A 141 4.67 1.10 -11.70
C ASN A 141 4.02 2.37 -11.16
N ALA A 142 2.90 2.23 -10.44
CA ALA A 142 2.20 3.33 -9.80
C ALA A 142 3.08 4.01 -8.72
N GLU A 143 3.74 3.21 -7.88
CA GLU A 143 4.71 3.71 -6.91
C GLU A 143 5.89 4.42 -7.59
N ASN A 144 6.48 3.82 -8.63
CA ASN A 144 7.60 4.42 -9.35
C ASN A 144 7.20 5.75 -10.00
N MET A 145 5.97 5.87 -10.48
CA MET A 145 5.43 7.13 -11.01
C MET A 145 5.39 8.20 -9.91
N LEU A 146 4.92 7.86 -8.70
CA LEU A 146 4.93 8.78 -7.56
C LEU A 146 6.36 9.15 -7.12
N LYS A 147 7.32 8.21 -7.16
CA LYS A 147 8.71 8.45 -6.70
C LYS A 147 9.59 9.20 -7.70
N HIS A 148 9.50 8.89 -8.98
CA HIS A 148 10.55 9.22 -9.95
C HIS A 148 10.11 10.14 -11.09
N ARG A 149 8.81 10.42 -11.27
CA ARG A 149 8.31 11.26 -12.39
C ARG A 149 7.79 12.63 -11.95
N SER A 150 8.38 13.19 -10.89
CA SER A 150 7.95 14.42 -10.21
C SER A 150 7.93 15.70 -11.05
N LEU A 151 8.62 15.73 -12.20
CA LEU A 151 8.71 16.94 -13.04
C LEU A 151 7.71 17.00 -14.20
N GLU A 152 7.13 15.86 -14.61
CA GLU A 152 6.27 15.78 -15.81
C GLU A 152 4.87 15.24 -15.53
N VAL A 153 4.61 14.64 -14.35
CA VAL A 153 3.32 13.99 -14.05
C VAL A 153 2.74 14.46 -12.72
N ARG A 154 1.41 14.60 -12.76
CA ARG A 154 0.49 15.01 -11.69
C ARG A 154 0.65 14.12 -10.45
N GLU A 155 0.12 14.56 -9.32
CA GLU A 155 -0.09 13.81 -8.04
C GLU A 155 -0.86 12.46 -8.20
N ASP A 156 -1.10 12.03 -9.44
CA ASP A 156 -1.83 10.85 -9.82
C ASP A 156 -0.87 9.67 -9.99
N PRO A 157 -1.03 8.58 -9.23
CA PRO A 157 -0.20 7.39 -9.36
C PRO A 157 -0.46 6.61 -10.67
N GLY A 158 -1.38 7.06 -11.53
CA GLY A 158 -1.65 6.40 -12.81
C GLY A 158 -2.36 5.05 -12.66
N ILE A 159 -2.94 4.80 -11.48
CA ILE A 159 -3.64 3.56 -11.14
C ILE A 159 -5.04 3.90 -10.63
N SER A 160 -6.03 3.11 -11.06
CA SER A 160 -7.41 3.31 -10.62
C SER A 160 -7.61 2.83 -9.18
N PHE A 161 -8.64 3.36 -8.52
CA PHE A 161 -9.03 2.87 -7.19
C PHE A 161 -9.37 1.36 -7.21
N THR A 162 -10.02 0.89 -8.28
CA THR A 162 -10.36 -0.53 -8.46
C THR A 162 -9.13 -1.43 -8.56
N ASP A 163 -8.08 -0.98 -9.26
CA ASP A 163 -6.82 -1.71 -9.37
C ASP A 163 -6.09 -1.74 -8.02
N ALA A 164 -6.08 -0.63 -7.28
CA ALA A 164 -5.50 -0.57 -5.94
C ALA A 164 -6.19 -1.57 -4.98
N LEU A 165 -7.52 -1.70 -5.08
CA LEU A 165 -8.26 -2.73 -4.34
C LEU A 165 -7.87 -4.17 -4.74
N SER A 166 -7.55 -4.42 -6.01
CA SER A 166 -7.09 -5.74 -6.46
C SER A 166 -5.70 -6.07 -5.94
N ILE A 167 -4.80 -5.08 -5.92
CA ILE A 167 -3.47 -5.23 -5.31
C ILE A 167 -3.59 -5.50 -3.81
N MET A 168 -4.50 -4.80 -3.12
CA MET A 168 -4.79 -5.02 -1.70
C MET A 168 -5.27 -6.44 -1.42
N GLU A 169 -6.20 -6.98 -2.21
CA GLU A 169 -6.68 -8.36 -2.03
C GLU A 169 -5.53 -9.37 -2.24
N ASN A 170 -4.69 -9.17 -3.26
CA ASN A 170 -3.50 -9.99 -3.47
C ASN A 170 -2.51 -9.89 -2.30
N LEU A 171 -2.36 -8.71 -1.70
CA LEU A 171 -1.49 -8.51 -0.55
C LEU A 171 -1.97 -9.32 0.65
N VAL A 172 -3.28 -9.33 0.92
CA VAL A 172 -3.85 -10.14 2.01
C VAL A 172 -3.62 -11.63 1.75
N CYS A 173 -3.78 -12.10 0.51
CA CYS A 173 -3.46 -13.48 0.14
C CYS A 173 -1.97 -13.81 0.33
N ALA A 174 -1.07 -12.91 -0.09
CA ALA A 174 0.38 -13.05 0.08
C ALA A 174 0.79 -13.10 1.56
N LEU A 175 0.22 -12.22 2.38
CA LEU A 175 0.45 -12.22 3.83
C LEU A 175 -0.08 -13.51 4.46
N THR A 176 -1.29 -13.94 4.11
CA THR A 176 -1.84 -15.21 4.60
C THR A 176 -0.92 -16.37 4.27
N TRP A 177 -0.44 -16.46 3.03
CA TRP A 177 0.49 -17.50 2.61
C TRP A 177 1.78 -17.47 3.44
N VAL A 178 2.36 -16.28 3.65
CA VAL A 178 3.64 -16.15 4.36
C VAL A 178 3.55 -16.52 5.84
N LEU A 179 2.40 -16.32 6.46
CA LEU A 179 2.16 -16.68 7.86
C LEU A 179 1.87 -18.17 8.05
N LEU A 180 1.51 -18.89 6.98
CA LEU A 180 1.20 -20.32 7.03
C LEU A 180 2.39 -21.23 6.68
N ILE A 181 3.45 -20.68 6.10
CA ILE A 181 4.68 -21.45 5.81
C ILE A 181 5.62 -21.48 7.02
N PRO A 182 6.44 -22.54 7.17
CA PRO A 182 7.51 -22.57 8.16
C PRO A 182 8.44 -21.35 8.02
N SER A 183 9.11 -20.97 9.12
CA SER A 183 10.07 -19.86 9.08
C SER A 183 11.13 -20.13 7.99
N PRO A 184 11.60 -19.12 7.25
CA PRO A 184 12.72 -19.28 6.32
C PRO A 184 13.97 -19.93 6.94
N GLU A 185 14.14 -19.81 8.26
CA GLU A 185 15.21 -20.44 9.05
C GLU A 185 15.02 -21.96 9.23
N GLU A 186 13.79 -22.47 9.09
CA GLU A 186 13.44 -23.89 9.21
C GLU A 186 13.48 -24.62 7.85
N ILE A 187 13.55 -23.88 6.74
CA ILE A 187 13.58 -24.39 5.36
C ILE A 187 15.01 -24.32 4.77
N GLY A 188 15.99 -23.84 5.55
CA GLY A 188 17.39 -23.64 5.15
C GLY A 188 18.33 -24.78 5.54
#